data_AF-A0A388TI35-F1
#
_entry.id   AF-A0A388TI35-F1
#
_cell.length_a   1.000
_cell.length_b   1.000
_cell.length_c   1.000
_cell.angle_alpha   90.00
_cell.angle_beta   90.00
_cell.angle_gamma   90.00
#
_symmetry.space_group_name_H-M   'P 1'
#
loop_
_entity.id
_entity.type
_entity.pdbx_description
1 polymer ?
#
loop_
_entity_poly.entity_id
_entity_poly.type
_entity_poly.pdbx_seq_one_letter_code
_entity_poly.pdbx_strand_id
1 'polypeptide(L)'
;GDKSGTHGVLKSNWHWRFLKQVRFGGVGHLPAPLHAAKRFRATGSGKILRQPGSSAHLRECKKPKNKKKLSKLQPVHKTDQQKLKVMLPYL
;
A
#
# COMPACT_ATOMS: atom_id res chain seq x y z
N GLY A 1 -45.01 31.35 -36.71
CA GLY A 1 -45.92 30.40 -36.07
C GLY A 1 -45.12 29.54 -35.15
N ASP A 2 -45.61 29.44 -33.92
CA ASP A 2 -45.41 28.39 -32.92
C ASP A 2 -44.07 28.18 -32.19
N LYS A 3 -44.19 28.40 -30.87
CA LYS A 3 -43.44 27.72 -29.81
C LYS A 3 -44.13 26.39 -29.53
N SER A 4 -43.39 25.29 -29.50
CA SER A 4 -43.73 24.14 -28.63
C SER A 4 -42.46 23.35 -28.32
N GLY A 5 -42.00 23.43 -27.08
CA GLY A 5 -41.00 22.51 -26.56
C GLY A 5 -41.64 21.16 -26.25
N THR A 6 -40.89 20.08 -26.44
CA THR A 6 -41.12 18.80 -25.77
C THR A 6 -39.78 18.20 -25.35
N HIS A 7 -39.76 17.73 -24.11
CA HIS A 7 -38.60 17.24 -23.38
C HIS A 7 -38.00 15.94 -23.97
N GLY A 8 -36.66 15.88 -23.95
CA GLY A 8 -35.88 14.77 -23.42
C GLY A 8 -35.91 13.42 -24.14
N VAL A 9 -34.78 13.06 -24.77
CA VAL A 9 -34.16 11.74 -24.61
C VAL A 9 -32.63 11.87 -24.72
N LEU A 10 -31.95 12.20 -23.62
CA LEU A 10 -30.54 11.84 -23.47
C LEU A 10 -30.48 10.33 -23.21
N LYS A 11 -30.26 9.52 -24.24
CA LYS A 11 -29.90 8.11 -24.08
C LYS A 11 -28.45 7.91 -24.48
N SER A 12 -27.58 8.22 -23.52
CA SER A 12 -26.45 7.38 -23.10
C SER A 12 -25.82 6.46 -24.16
N ASN A 13 -24.87 6.98 -24.95
CA ASN A 13 -23.89 6.13 -25.65
C ASN A 13 -22.66 5.91 -24.73
N TRP A 14 -22.89 5.27 -23.58
CA TRP A 14 -21.85 4.89 -22.62
C TRP A 14 -20.97 3.72 -23.08
N HIS A 15 -21.22 3.18 -24.27
CA HIS A 15 -20.67 1.88 -24.66
C HIS A 15 -19.34 1.96 -25.46
N TRP A 16 -18.93 3.14 -25.97
CA TRP A 16 -17.79 3.24 -26.91
C TRP A 16 -16.65 4.19 -26.51
N ARG A 17 -16.54 4.55 -25.22
CA ARG A 17 -15.42 5.38 -24.68
C ARG A 17 -14.58 4.70 -23.60
N PHE A 18 -14.78 3.41 -23.31
CA PHE A 18 -13.92 2.64 -22.41
C PHE A 18 -12.91 1.80 -23.20
N LEU A 19 -12.11 2.51 -23.98
CA LEU A 19 -10.71 2.23 -24.30
C LEU A 19 -10.23 0.78 -24.09
N LYS A 20 -10.22 0.03 -25.21
CA LYS A 20 -9.05 -0.76 -25.60
C LYS A 20 -7.81 0.12 -25.50
N GLN A 21 -7.09 0.11 -24.37
CA GLN A 21 -5.70 0.59 -24.33
C GLN A 21 -4.98 0.15 -23.03
N VAL A 22 -4.70 -1.14 -22.85
CA VAL A 22 -3.54 -1.54 -22.02
C VAL A 22 -2.93 -2.83 -22.56
N ARG A 23 -2.14 -2.71 -23.62
CA ARG A 23 -1.11 -3.69 -23.99
C ARG A 23 0.19 -3.19 -23.37
N PHE A 24 0.54 -3.66 -22.18
CA PHE A 24 1.92 -3.56 -21.68
C PHE A 24 2.51 -4.97 -21.61
N GLY A 25 3.25 -5.31 -22.66
CA GLY A 25 4.31 -6.31 -22.56
C GLY A 25 5.60 -5.63 -22.07
N GLY A 26 6.45 -6.40 -21.39
CA GLY A 26 7.85 -6.05 -21.19
C GLY A 26 8.30 -5.94 -19.73
N VAL A 27 9.10 -6.94 -19.33
CA VAL A 27 10.06 -6.97 -18.21
C VAL A 27 9.47 -7.02 -16.79
N GLY A 28 9.79 -8.11 -16.09
CA GLY A 28 9.32 -8.43 -14.75
C GLY A 28 9.70 -7.37 -13.72
N HIS A 29 8.70 -6.65 -13.24
CA HIS A 29 8.70 -6.06 -11.91
C HIS A 29 7.90 -7.01 -11.04
N LEU A 30 8.53 -7.77 -10.16
CA LEU A 30 7.79 -8.40 -9.07
C LEU A 30 7.18 -7.24 -8.27
N PRO A 31 5.85 -7.01 -8.30
CA PRO A 31 5.28 -5.97 -7.49
C PRO A 31 5.42 -6.47 -6.06
N ALA A 32 6.35 -5.87 -5.31
CA ALA A 32 6.31 -5.98 -3.87
C ALA A 32 4.86 -5.72 -3.44
N PRO A 33 4.26 -6.57 -2.59
CA PRO A 33 2.88 -6.34 -2.17
C PRO A 33 2.81 -4.93 -1.60
N LEU A 34 1.94 -4.09 -2.19
CA LEU A 34 1.82 -2.66 -1.89
C LEU A 34 1.69 -2.39 -0.38
N HIS A 35 1.20 -3.38 0.35
CA HIS A 35 1.07 -3.37 1.80
C HIS A 35 2.40 -3.54 2.54
N ALA A 36 3.31 -4.41 2.10
CA ALA A 36 4.58 -4.67 2.80
C ALA A 36 5.56 -3.51 2.66
N ALA A 37 5.69 -2.92 1.46
CA ALA A 37 6.57 -1.78 1.20
C ALA A 37 6.22 -0.56 2.09
N LYS A 38 4.96 -0.41 2.49
CA LYS A 38 4.52 0.66 3.42
C LYS A 38 4.94 0.43 4.87
N ARG A 39 5.23 -0.82 5.26
CA ARG A 39 5.46 -1.20 6.67
C ARG A 39 6.93 -1.33 7.02
N PHE A 40 7.78 -1.68 6.05
CA PHE A 40 9.22 -1.91 6.23
C PHE A 40 10.04 -0.77 5.63
N ARG A 41 11.18 -0.46 6.26
CA ARG A 41 12.14 0.55 5.77
C ARG A 41 13.57 0.00 5.90
N ALA A 42 14.42 0.24 4.90
CA ALA A 42 15.84 -0.08 5.00
C ALA A 42 16.63 1.07 5.64
N THR A 43 17.65 0.73 6.42
CA THR A 43 18.72 1.66 6.79
C THR A 43 19.81 1.67 5.74
N GLY A 44 20.62 2.74 5.66
CA GLY A 44 21.79 2.77 4.78
C GLY A 44 22.84 1.67 5.09
N SER A 45 22.74 1.02 6.26
CA SER A 45 23.54 -0.14 6.66
C SER A 45 22.94 -1.50 6.28
N GLY A 46 21.86 -1.53 5.48
CA GLY A 46 21.23 -2.76 4.98
C GLY A 46 20.35 -3.49 6.00
N LYS A 47 20.03 -2.89 7.15
CA LYS A 47 19.13 -3.48 8.14
C LYS A 47 17.69 -3.05 7.86
N ILE A 48 16.77 -4.01 7.87
CA ILE A 48 15.33 -3.73 7.71
C ILE A 48 14.72 -3.41 9.07
N LEU A 49 14.05 -2.26 9.15
CA LEU A 49 13.33 -1.77 10.32
C LEU A 49 11.83 -2.02 10.21
N ARG A 50 11.20 -2.21 11.37
CA ARG A 50 9.74 -2.31 11.54
C ARG A 50 9.27 -1.53 12.75
N GLN A 51 8.00 -1.12 12.73
CA GLN A 51 7.30 -0.73 13.94
C GLN A 51 6.82 -1.98 14.69
N PRO A 52 7.05 -2.10 16.01
CA PRO A 52 6.45 -3.18 16.79
C PRO A 52 4.93 -3.06 16.87
N GLY A 53 4.27 -4.22 16.82
CA GLY A 53 2.83 -4.34 17.02
C GLY A 53 2.41 -3.98 18.44
N SER A 54 1.11 -3.87 18.68
CA SER A 54 0.50 -3.52 19.98
C SER A 54 0.78 -2.09 20.50
N SER A 55 1.29 -1.17 19.68
CA SER A 55 1.52 0.21 20.12
C SER A 55 0.24 1.08 20.12
N ALA A 56 -0.80 0.70 19.35
CA ALA A 56 -1.98 1.54 19.14
C ALA A 56 -3.06 1.41 20.24
N HIS A 57 -3.45 0.18 20.62
CA HIS A 57 -4.57 -0.07 21.54
C HIS A 57 -4.11 -0.45 22.96
N LEU A 58 -4.92 -0.12 23.98
CA LEU A 58 -4.67 -0.35 25.41
C LEU A 58 -3.27 0.11 25.85
N ARG A 59 -2.93 1.37 25.57
CA ARG A 59 -1.64 1.95 26.02
C ARG A 59 -1.65 2.26 27.50
N GLU A 60 -2.82 2.55 28.07
CA GLU A 60 -2.99 2.91 29.48
C GLU A 60 -2.57 1.77 30.41
N CYS A 61 -3.04 0.54 30.14
CA CYS A 61 -2.70 -0.65 30.93
C CYS A 61 -1.23 -1.10 30.80
N LYS A 62 -0.46 -0.55 29.86
CA LYS A 62 0.91 -0.97 29.59
C LYS A 62 1.90 -0.18 30.45
N LYS A 63 2.87 -0.90 31.04
CA LYS A 63 3.97 -0.32 31.81
C LYS A 63 4.73 0.75 30.98
N PRO A 64 5.19 1.86 31.58
CA PRO A 64 5.89 2.92 30.87
C PRO A 64 7.16 2.45 30.14
N LYS A 65 7.88 1.48 30.71
CA LYS A 65 9.04 0.82 30.05
C LYS A 65 8.64 0.14 28.74
N ASN A 66 7.50 -0.53 28.70
CA ASN A 66 7.01 -1.19 27.48
C ASN A 66 6.52 -0.16 26.45
N LYS A 67 5.84 0.90 26.89
CA LYS A 67 5.44 2.01 26.00
C LYS A 67 6.64 2.62 25.27
N LYS A 68 7.75 2.87 25.98
CA LYS A 68 9.00 3.39 25.41
C LYS A 68 9.69 2.42 24.43
N LYS A 69 9.55 1.11 24.64
CA LYS A 69 10.04 0.09 23.70
C LYS A 69 9.19 0.05 22.43
N LEU A 70 7.86 0.10 22.58
CA LEU A 70 6.89 0.02 21.49
C LEU A 70 6.83 1.27 20.61
N SER A 71 7.33 2.41 21.10
CA SER A 71 7.43 3.65 20.31
C SER A 71 8.62 3.66 19.37
N LYS A 72 9.67 2.86 19.64
CA LYS A 72 10.91 2.86 18.86
C LYS A 72 10.83 1.88 17.69
N LEU A 73 11.44 2.24 16.57
CA LEU A 73 11.67 1.32 15.46
C LEU A 73 12.64 0.23 15.90
N GLN A 74 12.33 -1.01 15.52
CA GLN A 74 13.13 -2.18 15.86
C GLN A 74 13.60 -2.90 14.60
N PRO A 75 14.79 -3.51 14.62
CA PRO A 75 15.22 -4.37 13.52
C PRO A 75 14.31 -5.60 13.41
N VAL A 76 14.10 -6.06 12.18
CA VAL A 76 13.41 -7.31 11.90
C VAL A 76 14.24 -8.51 12.39
N HIS A 77 13.58 -9.55 12.89
CA HIS A 77 14.24 -10.78 13.32
C HIS A 77 14.91 -11.50 12.15
N LYS A 78 16.05 -12.15 12.39
CA LYS A 78 16.88 -12.78 11.34
C LYS A 78 16.10 -13.75 10.45
N THR A 79 15.18 -14.52 11.04
CA THR A 79 14.35 -15.51 10.33
C THR A 79 13.48 -14.89 9.23
N ASP A 80 12.97 -13.68 9.44
CA ASP A 80 12.06 -13.03 8.49
C ASP A 80 12.80 -12.20 7.43
N GLN A 81 14.08 -11.86 7.68
CA GLN A 81 14.88 -11.02 6.78
C GLN A 81 15.03 -11.65 5.39
N GLN A 82 15.26 -12.96 5.31
CA GLN A 82 15.40 -13.67 4.04
C GLN A 82 14.12 -13.57 3.19
N LYS A 83 12.96 -13.77 3.84
CA LYS A 83 11.65 -13.67 3.19
C LYS A 83 11.38 -12.26 2.68
N LEU A 84 11.69 -11.25 3.49
CA LEU A 84 11.52 -9.84 3.11
C LEU A 84 12.43 -9.45 1.94
N LYS A 85 13.67 -9.94 1.89
CA LYS A 85 14.59 -9.67 0.78
C LYS A 85 14.10 -10.22 -0.56
N VAL A 86 13.44 -11.38 -0.55
CA VAL A 86 12.82 -11.96 -1.75
C VAL A 86 11.57 -11.18 -2.16
N MET A 87 10.73 -10.80 -1.19
CA MET A 87 9.47 -10.09 -1.46
C MET A 87 9.65 -8.61 -1.82
N LEU A 88 10.73 -7.99 -1.36
CA LEU A 88 11.02 -6.57 -1.52
C LEU A 88 12.39 -6.40 -2.20
N PRO A 89 12.48 -6.68 -3.52
CA PRO A 89 13.76 -6.70 -4.23
C PRO A 89 14.41 -5.32 -4.41
N TYR A 90 13.64 -4.24 -4.22
CA TYR A 90 14.08 -2.85 -4.45
C TYR A 90 14.27 -2.04 -3.15
N LEU A 91 14.48 -2.72 -2.01
CA LEU A 91 14.63 -2.11 -0.68
C LEU A 91 16.09 -2.05 -0.22
#